data_AF-A0A015L8J3-F1
#
_entry.id   AF-A0A015L8J3-F1
#
_cell.length_a   1.000
_cell.length_b   1.000
_cell.length_c   1.000
_cell.angle_alpha   90.00
_cell.angle_beta   90.00
_cell.angle_gamma   90.00
#
_symmetry.space_group_name_H-M   'P 1'
#
loop_
_entity.id
_entity.type
_entity.pdbx_description
1 polymer ?
#
loop_
_entity_poly.entity_id
_entity_poly.type
_entity_poly.pdbx_seq_one_letter_code
_entity_poly.pdbx_strand_id
1 'polypeptide(L)'
;MLVDAYYCIAYWRYLREFAIYYKRYTTLIYANDKHKIPIGELIATSTGVRNKLTLAPLDGEISACDHDFNKLSLTPSVSLFVDIPNNITESFYQGQIYVSYKDTVFQPSCGLRHATELHTNYEKQFEN
;
A
#
# COMPACT_ATOMS: atom_id res chain seq x y z
N MET A 1 -16.67 10.86 23.98
CA MET A 1 -15.88 10.00 23.07
C MET A 1 -16.89 9.34 22.13
N LEU A 2 -16.81 9.62 20.83
CA LEU A 2 -17.80 9.17 19.83
C LEU A 2 -17.87 7.64 19.80
N VAL A 3 -19.07 7.08 19.68
CA VAL A 3 -19.36 5.62 19.66
C VAL A 3 -18.42 4.86 18.70
N ASP A 4 -18.08 5.48 17.57
CA ASP A 4 -17.19 4.93 16.55
C ASP A 4 -15.77 4.66 17.06
N ALA A 5 -15.23 5.52 17.94
CA ALA A 5 -13.88 5.34 18.47
C ALA A 5 -13.79 4.10 19.37
N TYR A 6 -14.81 3.88 20.21
CA TYR A 6 -14.88 2.68 21.06
C TYR A 6 -14.99 1.41 20.23
N TYR A 7 -15.83 1.43 19.19
CA TYR A 7 -15.98 0.32 18.26
C TYR A 7 -14.66 0.00 17.54
N CYS A 8 -13.97 1.00 17.00
CA CYS A 8 -12.68 0.81 16.32
C CYS A 8 -11.61 0.23 17.25
N ILE A 9 -11.55 0.70 18.51
CA ILE A 9 -10.60 0.18 19.51
C ILE A 9 -10.92 -1.29 19.84
N ALA A 10 -12.20 -1.62 20.06
CA ALA A 10 -12.63 -2.98 20.36
C ALA A 10 -12.35 -3.92 19.19
N TYR A 11 -12.71 -3.52 17.97
CA TYR A 11 -12.42 -4.28 16.75
C TYR A 11 -10.93 -4.56 16.59
N TRP A 12 -10.10 -3.52 16.74
CA TRP A 12 -8.64 -3.66 16.65
C TRP A 12 -8.06 -4.59 17.71
N ARG A 13 -8.59 -4.52 18.94
CA ARG A 13 -8.19 -5.41 20.03
C ARG A 13 -8.56 -6.86 19.70
N TYR A 14 -9.82 -7.13 19.33
CA TYR A 14 -10.28 -8.49 19.05
C TYR A 14 -9.59 -9.12 17.84
N LEU A 15 -9.30 -8.34 16.79
CA LEU A 15 -8.52 -8.82 15.64
C LEU A 15 -7.14 -9.34 16.09
N ARG A 16 -6.46 -8.62 16.98
CA ARG A 16 -5.14 -9.00 17.50
C ARG A 16 -5.22 -10.18 18.46
N GLU A 17 -6.20 -10.23 19.35
CA GLU A 17 -6.42 -11.39 20.24
C GLU A 17 -6.70 -12.65 19.42
N PHE A 18 -7.53 -12.55 18.38
CA PHE A 18 -7.79 -13.64 17.44
C PHE A 18 -6.50 -14.11 16.73
N ALA A 19 -5.72 -13.16 16.21
CA ALA A 19 -4.47 -13.46 15.53
C ALA A 19 -3.47 -14.19 16.45
N ILE A 20 -3.35 -13.78 17.72
CA ILE A 20 -2.51 -14.47 18.71
C ILE A 20 -3.04 -15.88 18.98
N TYR A 21 -4.35 -16.03 19.23
CA TYR A 21 -4.94 -17.32 19.59
C TYR A 21 -4.80 -18.36 18.47
N TYR A 22 -4.98 -17.95 17.22
CA TYR A 22 -4.86 -18.82 16.04
C TYR A 22 -3.54 -18.65 15.29
N LYS A 23 -2.48 -18.14 15.94
CA LYS A 23 -1.18 -17.80 15.31
C LYS A 23 -0.58 -18.93 14.46
N ARG A 24 -0.83 -20.19 14.80
CA ARG A 24 -0.35 -21.36 14.04
C ARG A 24 -1.05 -21.55 12.69
N TYR A 25 -2.22 -20.97 12.50
CA TYR A 25 -3.11 -21.20 11.35
C TYR A 25 -3.45 -19.90 10.62
N THR A 26 -2.94 -18.76 11.06
CA THR A 26 -3.32 -17.45 10.53
C THR A 26 -2.10 -16.58 10.26
N THR A 27 -2.22 -15.74 9.25
CA THR A 27 -1.26 -14.68 8.94
C THR A 27 -2.02 -13.36 9.02
N LEU A 28 -1.47 -12.40 9.76
CA LEU A 28 -2.02 -11.05 9.81
C LEU A 28 -1.27 -10.17 8.81
N ILE A 29 -2.01 -9.53 7.91
CA ILE A 29 -1.44 -8.72 6.84
C ILE A 29 -2.07 -7.32 6.88
N TYR A 30 -1.24 -6.28 6.89
CA TYR A 30 -1.71 -4.91 6.63
C TYR A 30 -1.36 -4.52 5.21
N ALA A 31 -2.36 -4.16 4.44
CA ALA A 31 -2.19 -3.76 3.04
C ALA A 31 -2.67 -2.31 2.83
N ASN A 32 -1.94 -1.56 2.01
CA ASN A 32 -2.32 -0.23 1.56
C ASN A 32 -1.91 -0.02 0.10
N ASP A 33 -2.83 0.48 -0.72
CA ASP A 33 -2.65 0.69 -2.16
C ASP A 33 -3.17 2.04 -2.64
N LYS A 34 -3.45 3.00 -1.74
CA LYS A 34 -4.18 4.23 -2.09
C LYS A 34 -3.32 5.42 -2.48
N HIS A 35 -2.00 5.38 -2.23
CA HIS A 35 -1.16 6.53 -2.52
C HIS A 35 -0.86 6.62 -4.03
N LYS A 36 -0.96 7.81 -4.60
CA LYS A 36 -0.58 8.08 -6.00
C LYS A 36 0.61 9.03 -6.04
N ILE A 37 1.69 8.57 -6.64
CA ILE A 37 2.89 9.37 -6.90
C ILE A 37 2.79 9.87 -8.34
N PRO A 38 2.67 11.18 -8.57
CA PRO A 38 2.62 11.71 -9.93
C PRO A 38 3.99 11.58 -10.61
N ILE A 39 3.97 11.29 -11.91
CA ILE A 39 5.13 11.30 -12.82
C ILE A 39 4.87 12.34 -13.90
N GLY A 40 5.88 13.16 -14.22
CA GLY A 40 5.76 14.30 -15.12
C GLY A 40 7.08 15.06 -15.29
N GLU A 41 6.99 16.28 -15.80
CA GLU A 41 8.18 17.12 -16.06
C GLU A 41 8.72 17.78 -14.78
N LEU A 42 10.04 17.98 -14.73
CA LEU A 42 10.74 18.57 -13.59
C LEU A 42 10.44 20.07 -13.42
N ILE A 43 10.13 20.76 -14.52
CA ILE A 43 9.87 22.20 -14.54
C ILE A 43 8.36 22.40 -14.57
N ALA A 44 7.82 23.07 -13.56
CA ALA A 44 6.44 23.51 -13.55
C ALA A 44 6.25 24.65 -14.57
N THR A 45 5.87 24.33 -15.80
CA THR A 45 5.42 25.33 -16.78
C THR A 45 4.00 25.79 -16.43
N SER A 46 3.89 26.75 -15.50
CA SER A 46 2.73 27.64 -15.29
C SER A 46 1.45 26.96 -14.76
N THR A 47 0.59 27.48 -13.89
CA THR A 47 0.32 28.76 -13.24
C THR A 47 -0.34 28.40 -11.90
N GLY A 48 0.34 28.56 -10.76
CA GLY A 48 -0.29 28.74 -9.44
C GLY A 48 -1.26 27.68 -8.85
N VAL A 49 -1.58 26.55 -9.49
CA VAL A 49 -2.65 25.68 -8.97
C VAL A 49 -2.18 24.38 -8.29
N ARG A 50 -1.03 23.76 -8.60
CA ARG A 50 -0.65 22.46 -7.97
C ARG A 50 0.86 22.20 -7.86
N ASN A 51 1.50 22.73 -6.81
CA ASN A 51 2.89 22.39 -6.44
C ASN A 51 2.96 21.02 -5.70
N LYS A 52 2.64 19.91 -6.38
CA LYS A 52 2.95 18.57 -5.84
C LYS A 52 4.29 18.10 -6.40
N LEU A 53 5.13 17.56 -5.52
CA LEU A 53 6.37 16.90 -5.93
C LEU A 53 6.04 15.75 -6.90
N THR A 54 6.72 15.74 -8.02
CA THR A 54 6.49 14.81 -9.14
C THR A 54 7.81 14.11 -9.45
N LEU A 55 7.72 12.81 -9.75
CA LEU A 55 8.88 12.06 -10.25
C LEU A 55 9.11 12.43 -11.72
N ALA A 56 10.33 12.82 -12.05
CA ALA A 56 10.76 13.05 -13.43
C ALA A 56 11.80 12.00 -13.82
N PRO A 57 11.81 11.54 -15.09
CA PRO A 57 12.86 10.67 -15.60
C PRO A 57 14.22 11.37 -15.50
N LEU A 58 15.25 10.59 -15.16
CA LEU A 58 16.64 11.07 -15.14
C LEU A 58 17.15 11.33 -16.57
N ASP A 59 16.77 10.46 -17.50
CA ASP A 59 17.10 10.51 -18.92
C ASP A 59 15.85 10.24 -19.78
N GLY A 60 15.74 10.92 -20.92
CA GLY A 60 14.66 10.76 -21.89
C GLY A 60 13.57 11.84 -21.80
N GLU A 61 12.90 12.09 -22.93
CA GLU A 61 11.79 13.05 -23.01
C GLU A 61 10.44 12.34 -22.88
N ILE A 62 9.52 12.94 -22.11
CA ILE A 62 8.13 12.49 -22.02
C ILE A 62 7.38 12.99 -23.27
N SER A 63 7.48 12.22 -24.36
CA SER A 63 7.07 12.63 -25.72
C SER A 63 5.56 12.65 -26.00
N ALA A 64 4.74 11.92 -25.24
CA ALA A 64 3.30 11.83 -25.51
C ALA A 64 2.51 11.65 -24.21
N CYS A 65 1.85 12.71 -23.74
CA CYS A 65 0.93 12.66 -22.61
C CYS A 65 -0.28 13.55 -22.87
N ASP A 66 -1.42 13.18 -22.29
CA ASP A 66 -2.67 13.93 -22.36
C ASP A 66 -2.51 15.35 -21.78
N HIS A 67 -3.40 16.27 -22.17
CA HIS A 67 -3.38 17.70 -21.90
C HIS A 67 -3.53 18.05 -20.38
N ASP A 68 -3.71 17.07 -19.51
CA ASP A 68 -3.72 17.22 -18.06
C ASP A 68 -2.32 16.97 -17.45
N PHE A 69 -1.83 17.93 -16.67
CA PHE A 69 -0.47 18.02 -16.09
C PHE A 69 0.00 16.82 -15.22
N ASN A 70 -0.89 15.88 -14.89
CA ASN A 70 -0.54 14.64 -14.18
C ASN A 70 -0.33 13.52 -15.21
N LYS A 71 0.78 13.60 -15.94
CA LYS A 71 1.04 12.82 -17.15
C LYS A 71 0.94 11.30 -16.95
N LEU A 72 1.43 10.78 -15.82
CA LEU A 72 1.32 9.38 -15.39
C LEU A 72 1.28 9.33 -13.85
N SER A 73 0.85 8.22 -13.26
CA SER A 73 1.03 8.02 -11.81
C SER A 73 1.41 6.59 -11.47
N LEU A 74 2.35 6.45 -10.53
CA LEU A 74 2.64 5.18 -9.87
C LEU A 74 1.85 5.07 -8.58
N THR A 75 1.25 3.91 -8.38
CA THR A 75 0.61 3.54 -7.12
C THR A 75 1.45 2.48 -6.43
N PRO A 76 2.22 2.83 -5.38
CA PRO A 76 2.83 1.82 -4.53
C PRO A 76 1.74 1.05 -3.79
N SER A 77 1.86 -0.27 -3.82
CA SER A 77 1.08 -1.19 -3.03
C SER A 77 2.01 -1.83 -2.02
N VAL A 78 1.73 -1.62 -0.74
CA VAL A 78 2.56 -2.07 0.36
C VAL A 78 1.77 -3.09 1.17
N SER A 79 2.38 -4.25 1.45
CA SER A 79 1.84 -5.24 2.36
C SER A 79 2.87 -5.60 3.44
N LEU A 80 2.51 -5.37 4.70
CA LEU A 80 3.26 -5.86 5.86
C LEU A 80 2.66 -7.19 6.30
N PHE A 81 3.45 -8.26 6.20
CA PHE A 81 3.16 -9.55 6.79
C PHE A 81 3.69 -9.53 8.22
N VAL A 82 2.76 -9.49 9.18
CA VAL A 82 3.05 -9.23 10.58
C VAL A 82 3.63 -10.48 11.24
N ASP A 83 4.75 -10.30 11.94
CA ASP A 83 5.26 -11.27 12.90
C ASP A 83 4.32 -11.23 14.12
N ILE A 84 3.27 -12.05 14.11
CA ILE A 84 2.25 -12.03 15.17
C ILE A 84 2.95 -12.29 16.52
N PRO A 85 2.89 -11.38 17.50
CA PRO A 85 3.54 -11.57 18.79
C PRO A 85 2.84 -12.64 19.64
N ASN A 86 3.41 -12.97 20.80
CA ASN A 86 2.78 -13.91 21.74
C ASN A 86 1.82 -13.20 22.72
N ASN A 87 1.92 -11.87 22.85
CA ASN A 87 1.09 -11.06 23.73
C ASN A 87 0.54 -9.82 22.99
N ILE A 88 -0.66 -9.37 23.38
CA ILE A 88 -1.31 -8.19 22.81
C ILE A 88 -0.59 -6.87 23.11
N THR A 89 0.25 -6.83 24.15
CA THR A 89 1.03 -5.64 24.54
C THR A 89 2.28 -5.45 23.68
N GLU A 90 2.71 -6.47 22.95
CA GLU A 90 3.86 -6.40 22.04
C GLU A 90 3.50 -5.67 20.74
N SER A 91 4.52 -5.34 19.95
CA SER A 91 4.33 -4.64 18.69
C SER A 91 3.69 -5.56 17.64
N PHE A 92 2.71 -5.01 16.92
CA PHE A 92 2.07 -5.64 15.77
C PHE A 92 2.52 -5.00 14.44
N TYR A 93 3.55 -4.16 14.46
CA TYR A 93 4.07 -3.43 13.29
C TYR A 93 5.47 -3.90 12.89
N GLN A 94 5.77 -5.17 13.17
CA GLN A 94 7.02 -5.82 12.82
C GLN A 94 6.72 -6.99 11.87
N GLY A 95 7.63 -7.24 10.93
CA GLY A 95 7.56 -8.35 9.98
C GLY A 95 8.06 -7.98 8.59
N GLN A 96 7.77 -8.83 7.63
CA GLN A 96 8.26 -8.68 6.26
C GLN A 96 7.37 -7.70 5.47
N ILE A 97 8.01 -6.72 4.84
CA ILE A 97 7.33 -5.75 3.98
C ILE A 97 7.56 -6.14 2.53
N TYR A 98 6.49 -6.17 1.75
CA TYR A 98 6.53 -6.26 0.29
C TYR A 98 5.99 -4.96 -0.30
N VAL A 99 6.70 -4.44 -1.30
CA VAL A 99 6.32 -3.25 -2.04
C VAL A 99 6.26 -3.61 -3.52
N SER A 100 5.13 -3.32 -4.15
CA SER A 100 4.98 -3.38 -5.61
C SER A 100 4.58 -2.00 -6.14
N TYR A 101 5.00 -1.69 -7.35
CA TYR A 101 4.64 -0.45 -8.03
C TYR A 101 3.68 -0.80 -9.16
N LYS A 102 2.59 -0.03 -9.26
CA LYS A 102 1.54 -0.23 -10.25
C LYS A 102 1.42 1.00 -11.10
N ASP A 103 1.35 0.82 -12.42
CA ASP A 103 0.92 1.88 -13.31
C ASP A 103 -0.60 2.07 -13.12
N THR A 104 -1.03 3.23 -12.66
CA THR A 104 -2.45 3.46 -12.39
C THR A 104 -3.33 3.37 -13.64
N VAL A 105 -2.78 3.67 -14.82
CA VAL A 105 -3.50 3.68 -16.09
C VAL A 105 -3.71 2.26 -16.59
N PHE A 106 -2.66 1.45 -16.64
CA PHE A 106 -2.73 0.08 -17.18
C PHE A 106 -3.10 -0.97 -16.14
N GLN A 107 -2.89 -0.69 -14.85
CA GLN A 107 -3.11 -1.63 -13.75
C GLN A 107 -4.07 -1.02 -12.71
N PRO A 108 -5.37 -0.87 -13.04
CA PRO A 108 -6.36 -0.32 -12.12
C PRO A 108 -6.55 -1.22 -10.89
N SER A 109 -6.70 -0.63 -9.70
CA SER A 109 -6.89 -1.37 -8.45
C SER A 109 -8.11 -2.29 -8.54
N CYS A 110 -7.93 -3.59 -8.28
CA CYS A 110 -9.01 -4.57 -8.25
C CYS A 110 -8.77 -5.62 -7.16
N GLY A 111 -9.86 -6.08 -6.53
CA GLY A 111 -9.79 -7.01 -5.40
C GLY A 111 -9.14 -8.35 -5.75
N LEU A 112 -9.42 -8.89 -6.95
CA LEU A 112 -8.82 -10.15 -7.41
C LEU A 112 -7.30 -10.03 -7.56
N ARG A 113 -6.81 -8.94 -8.15
CA ARG A 113 -5.39 -8.72 -8.30
C ARG A 113 -4.70 -8.57 -6.96
N HIS A 114 -5.29 -7.82 -6.03
CA HIS A 114 -4.74 -7.72 -4.67
C HIS A 114 -4.68 -9.08 -3.97
N ALA A 115 -5.70 -9.93 -4.14
CA ALA A 115 -5.69 -11.28 -3.60
C ALA A 115 -4.56 -12.12 -4.22
N THR A 116 -4.36 -12.05 -5.54
CA THR A 116 -3.23 -12.72 -6.22
C THR A 116 -1.89 -12.21 -5.74
N GLU A 117 -1.71 -10.89 -5.61
CA GLU A 117 -0.46 -10.30 -5.12
C GLU A 117 -0.14 -10.73 -3.68
N LEU A 118 -1.14 -10.75 -2.80
CA LEU A 118 -1.00 -11.25 -1.44
C LEU A 118 -0.65 -12.73 -1.42
N HIS A 119 -1.29 -13.55 -2.27
CA HIS A 119 -0.97 -14.97 -2.39
C HIS A 119 0.45 -15.20 -2.88
N THR A 120 0.90 -14.49 -3.91
CA THR A 120 2.28 -14.59 -4.40
C THR A 120 3.29 -14.17 -3.33
N ASN A 121 2.99 -13.14 -2.54
CA ASN A 121 3.85 -12.73 -1.42
C ASN A 121 3.85 -13.77 -0.30
N TYR A 122 2.72 -14.42 -0.03
CA TYR A 122 2.60 -15.51 0.93
C TYR A 122 3.48 -16.71 0.53
N GLU A 123 3.37 -17.18 -0.71
CA GLU A 123 4.21 -18.27 -1.23
C GLU A 123 5.70 -17.95 -1.09
N LYS A 124 6.08 -16.72 -1.43
CA LYS A 124 7.48 -16.27 -1.29
C LYS A 124 7.99 -16.31 0.15
N GLN A 125 7.12 -16.07 1.13
CA GLN A 125 7.51 -16.00 2.54
C GLN A 125 7.54 -17.38 3.20
N PHE A 126 6.64 -18.28 2.84
CA PHE A 126 6.39 -19.52 3.59
C PHE A 126 6.61 -20.82 2.80
N GLU A 127 6.74 -20.76 1.46
CA GLU A 127 6.84 -21.96 0.60
C GLU A 127 8.18 -22.07 -0.15
N ASN A 128 9.13 -21.16 0.08
CA ASN A 128 10.50 -21.22 -0.44
C ASN A 128 11.50 -21.69 0.61
#